data_AF-A0AAD4QQD9-F1
#
_entry.id   AF-A0AAD4QQD9-F1
#
_cell.length_a   1.000
_cell.length_b   1.000
_cell.length_c   1.000
_cell.angle_alpha   90.00
_cell.angle_beta   90.00
_cell.angle_gamma   90.00
#
_symmetry.space_group_name_H-M   'P 1'
#
loop_
_entity.id
_entity.type
_entity.pdbx_description
1 polymer ?
#
loop_
_entity_poly.entity_id
_entity_poly.type
_entity_poly.pdbx_seq_one_letter_code
_entity_poly.pdbx_strand_id
1 'polypeptide(L)' 'MGTQKLSPQGQRLRTIILAVPIMAATSVVLYRRLVLGEPQRKLPHPGEYNRDQKIVEFSPEQSNNLGERQ' A
#
# COMPACT_ATOMS: atom_id res chain seq x y z
N MET A 1 -29.06 -8.78 11.80
CA MET A 1 -28.22 -8.04 10.82
C MET A 1 -28.66 -8.46 9.42
N GLY A 2 -29.41 -7.61 8.72
CA GLY A 2 -30.04 -7.98 7.45
C GLY A 2 -29.04 -8.01 6.29
N THR A 3 -28.83 -9.17 5.68
CA THR A 3 -28.12 -9.28 4.40
C THR A 3 -29.06 -8.78 3.29
N GLN A 4 -28.97 -7.51 2.91
CA GLN A 4 -29.65 -7.03 1.71
C GLN A 4 -29.04 -7.74 0.50
N LYS A 5 -29.78 -8.71 -0.07
CA LYS A 5 -29.43 -9.35 -1.34
C LYS A 5 -29.49 -8.31 -2.44
N LEU A 6 -28.35 -8.01 -3.04
CA LEU A 6 -28.26 -7.17 -4.23
C LEU A 6 -28.98 -7.85 -5.40
N SER A 7 -29.56 -7.07 -6.31
CA SER A 7 -30.09 -7.60 -7.57
C SER A 7 -28.97 -8.31 -8.36
N PRO A 8 -29.29 -9.30 -9.22
CA PRO A 8 -28.27 -10.00 -10.01
C PRO A 8 -27.37 -9.07 -10.84
N GLN A 9 -27.91 -7.93 -11.28
CA GLN A 9 -27.18 -6.89 -12.00
C GLN A 9 -26.23 -6.13 -11.05
N GLY A 10 -26.67 -5.80 -9.83
CA GLY A 10 -25.83 -5.16 -8.82
C GLY A 10 -24.67 -6.05 -8.36
N GLN A 11 -24.88 -7.37 -8.30
CA GLN A 11 -23.81 -8.31 -7.97
C GLN A 11 -22.73 -8.35 -9.06
N ARG A 12 -23.12 -8.36 -10.34
CA ARG A 12 -22.19 -8.28 -11.48
C ARG A 12 -21.41 -6.97 -11.49
N LEU A 13 -22.10 -5.85 -11.27
CA LEU A 13 -21.46 -4.53 -11.22
C LEU A 13 -20.43 -4.47 -10.09
N ARG A 14 -20.76 -5.00 -8.91
CA ARG A 14 -19.81 -5.11 -7.80
C ARG A 14 -18.57 -5.92 -8.17
N THR A 15 -18.74 -7.05 -8.85
CA THR A 15 -17.62 -7.85 -9.35
C THR A 15 -16.75 -7.06 -10.33
N ILE A 16 -17.36 -6.32 -11.26
CA ILE A 16 -16.63 -5.49 -12.24
C ILE A 16 -15.83 -4.40 -11.51
N ILE A 17 -16.46 -3.69 -10.57
CA ILE A 17 -15.80 -2.62 -9.78
C ILE A 17 -14.58 -3.16 -9.02
N LEU A 18 -14.60 -4.41 -8.58
CA LEU A 18 -13.47 -5.04 -7.87
C LEU A 18 -12.43 -5.64 -8.81
N ALA A 19 -12.86 -6.29 -9.90
CA ALA A 19 -11.97 -7.01 -10.81
C ALA A 19 -11.20 -6.08 -11.75
N VAL A 20 -11.84 -5.02 -12.25
CA VAL A 20 -11.25 -4.11 -13.24
C VAL A 20 -9.98 -3.41 -12.70
N PRO A 21 -9.96 -2.86 -11.47
CA PRO A 21 -8.75 -2.22 -10.94
C PRO A 21 -7.58 -3.21 -10.78
N ILE A 22 -7.85 -4.45 -10.36
CA ILE A 22 -6.83 -5.49 -10.22
C ILE A 22 -6.24 -5.81 -11.60
N MET A 23 -7.09 -6.07 -12.59
CA MET A 23 -6.64 -6.36 -13.95
C MET A 23 -5.87 -5.20 -14.59
N ALA A 24 -6.31 -3.96 -14.35
CA ALA A 24 -5.61 -2.77 -14.83
C ALA A 24 -4.21 -2.65 -14.20
N ALA A 25 -4.10 -2.81 -12.88
CA ALA A 25 -2.81 -2.79 -12.18
C ALA A 25 -1.87 -3.89 -12.69
N THR A 26 -2.37 -5.12 -12.84
CA THR A 26 -1.54 -6.23 -13.36
C THR A 26 -1.10 -5.99 -14.80
N SER A 27 -1.99 -5.45 -15.64
CA SER A 27 -1.67 -5.13 -17.04
C SER A 27 -0.57 -4.07 -17.12
N VAL A 28 -0.64 -3.03 -16.29
CA VAL A 28 0.40 -1.98 -16.25
C VAL A 28 1.75 -2.55 -15.79
N VAL A 29 1.76 -3.39 -14.76
CA VAL A 29 3.00 -4.03 -14.28
C VAL A 29 3.61 -4.93 -15.36
N LEU A 30 2.79 -5.75 -16.01
CA LEU A 30 3.25 -6.61 -17.10
C LEU A 30 3.75 -5.81 -18.29
N TYR A 31 3.09 -4.72 -18.65
CA TYR A 31 3.54 -3.82 -19.72
C TYR A 31 4.93 -3.26 -19.43
N ARG A 32 5.16 -2.76 -18.20
CA ARG A 32 6.47 -2.25 -17.78
C ARG A 32 7.56 -3.32 -17.81
N ARG A 33 7.22 -4.56 -17.44
CA ARG A 33 8.20 -5.67 -17.41
C ARG A 33 8.48 -6.27 -18.78
N LEU A 34 7.44 -6.58 -19.55
CA LEU A 34 7.55 -7.37 -20.78
C LEU A 34 7.80 -6.49 -22.01
N VAL A 35 7.29 -5.26 -22.02
CA VAL A 35 7.44 -4.36 -23.18
C VAL A 35 8.55 -3.34 -22.94
N LEU A 36 8.57 -2.69 -21.78
CA LEU A 36 9.59 -1.69 -21.48
C LEU A 36 10.90 -2.28 -20.95
N GLY A 37 10.89 -3.55 -20.53
CA GLY A 37 12.08 -4.21 -19.98
C GLY A 37 12.61 -3.59 -18.68
N GLU A 38 11.76 -2.88 -17.92
CA GLU A 38 12.19 -2.24 -16.68
C GLU A 38 12.73 -3.31 -15.70
N PRO A 39 13.95 -3.13 -15.16
CA PRO A 39 14.53 -4.09 -14.23
C PRO A 39 13.65 -4.21 -12.97
N GLN A 40 13.35 -5.45 -12.56
CA GLN A 40 12.62 -5.70 -11.33
C GLN A 40 13.39 -5.10 -10.15
N ARG A 41 12.81 -4.12 -9.45
CA ARG A 41 13.37 -3.64 -8.19
C ARG A 41 13.50 -4.83 -7.25
N LYS A 42 14.75 -5.19 -6.93
CA LYS A 42 15.04 -6.18 -5.90
C LYS A 42 14.63 -5.55 -4.58
N LEU A 43 13.69 -6.19 -3.89
CA LEU A 43 13.43 -5.84 -2.50
C LEU A 43 14.74 -6.09 -1.74
N PRO A 44 15.21 -5.14 -0.91
CA PRO A 44 16.35 -5.37 -0.04
C PRO A 44 16.09 -6.65 0.74
N HIS A 45 17.06 -7.57 0.75
CA HIS A 45 16.89 -8.82 1.49
C HIS A 45 16.64 -8.49 2.97
N PRO A 46 15.79 -9.25 3.69
CA PRO A 46 15.68 -9.14 5.13
C PRO A 46 17.02 -9.54 5.76
N GLY A 47 17.91 -8.57 5.92
CA GLY A 47 19.32 -8.72 6.25
C GLY A 47 20.20 -7.55 5.76
N GLU A 48 19.76 -6.83 4.73
CA GLU A 48 20.42 -5.64 4.17
C GLU A 48 19.95 -4.31 4.80
N TYR A 49 19.02 -4.35 5.76
CA TYR A 49 18.49 -3.18 6.48
C TYR A 49 19.41 -2.67 7.60
N ASN A 50 20.74 -2.78 7.45
CA ASN A 50 21.69 -2.29 8.44
C ASN A 50 22.78 -1.45 7.77
N ARG A 51 22.49 -0.15 7.57
CA ARG A 51 23.44 0.92 7.92
C ARG A 51 22.87 2.34 7.84
N ASP A 52 21.83 2.61 7.05
CA ASP A 52 21.48 4.01 6.74
C ASP A 52 20.09 4.46 7.20
N GLN A 53 19.25 3.55 7.73
CA GLN A 53 18.02 3.97 8.43
C GLN A 53 18.36 4.33 9.87
N LYS A 54 18.96 5.51 10.05
CA LYS A 54 18.81 6.25 11.29
C LYS A 54 17.32 6.57 11.42
N ILE A 55 16.59 5.64 12.03
CA ILE A 55 15.26 5.88 12.58
C ILE A 55 15.43 7.18 13.37
N VAL A 56 14.69 8.22 12.98
CA VAL A 56 14.61 9.46 13.75
C VAL A 56 14.07 9.03 15.11
N GLU A 57 14.99 8.88 16.06
CA GLU A 57 14.72 8.61 17.45
C GLU A 57 13.84 9.76 17.93
N PHE A 58 12.55 9.51 18.06
CA PHE A 58 11.64 10.41 18.76
C PHE A 58 12.11 10.46 20.20
N SER A 59 12.95 11.45 20.51
CA SER A 59 13.37 11.76 21.87
C SER A 59 12.12 12.08 22.69
N PRO A 60 11.83 11.34 23.78
CA PRO A 60 10.66 11.57 24.62
C PRO A 60 10.75 12.89 25.42
N GLU A 61 11.85 13.64 25.34
CA GLU A 61 12.01 14.91 26.07
C GLU A 61 11.10 16.05 25.59
N GLN A 62 10.47 15.93 24.42
CA GLN A 62 9.57 16.98 23.92
C GLN A 62 8.15 16.90 24.51
N SER A 63 7.73 15.80 25.13
CA SER A 63 6.38 15.71 25.71
C SER A 63 6.24 16.39 27.08
N ASN A 64 7.33 16.51 27.86
CA ASN A 64 7.26 17.08 29.21
C ASN A 64 7.27 18.63 29.25
N ASN A 65 7.73 19.29 28.18
CA ASN A 65 7.93 20.75 28.19
C ASN A 65 6.74 21.57 27.63
N LEU A 66 5.64 20.91 27.27
CA LEU A 66 4.40 21.57 26.84
C LEU A 66 3.37 21.71 27.98
N GLY A 67 3.67 21.19 29.18
CA GLY A 67 2.83 21.26 30.37
C GLY A 67 3.16 22.40 31.34
N GLU A 68 4.31 23.07 31.20
CA GLU A 68 4.81 24.07 32.18
C GLU A 68 4.79 25.52 31.66
N ARG A 69 3.85 25.85 30.78
CA ARG A 69 3.60 27.24 30.35
C ARG A 69 2.16 27.69 30.64
N GLN A 70 1.75 27.54 31.90
CA GLN A 70 0.64 28.31 32.47
C GLN A 70 1.09 29.02 33.74
#